data_AF-A0AAU8SVN4-F1
#
_entry.id   AF-A0AAU8SVN4-F1
#
_cell.length_a   1.000
_cell.length_b   1.000
_cell.length_c   1.000
_cell.angle_alpha   90.00
_cell.angle_beta   90.00
_cell.angle_gamma   90.00
#
_symmetry.space_group_name_H-M   'P 1'
#
loop_
_entity.id
_entity.type
_entity.pdbx_description
1 polymer ?
#
loop_
_entity_poly.entity_id
_entity_poly.type
_entity_poly.pdbx_seq_one_letter_code
_entity_poly.pdbx_strand_id
1 'polypeptide(L)'
;MQRPRLFPTLTRRTQRIWRQYGVFWLGAIVVGLTAVTYARLIDWGYEAFRSLEGGRPWLPFVLTPALAALSVWLTRRFFRGAEGSGIPQVIATLHAQPSAFGSRLLTLRILFGKILISLLGIVGGFTIGREGPTVQIGASLMFNLRRFYPRSNALIERQLVLAGAAAGLSAAFNTPLAGVVFAIEELSRSFSARASGVLITAIIIAGVIALGLNGNYTYFGTIEIGQHFPKMLAAAVLLTALVTGVAGGLFGWLLLNTGRWLPARLLTLYRERPIVFAAACGLAIAAVGVASGGTTFGSGYAEARGLLDGREQLSVLYPFLKMISMVASYLPGIPGGIFAPSLSIGAGFGNLLHFVFSGMHLPMLIALAMVGYLAAVTQSPITSFVIVMEMINGHALVISLMATALIASRVSRLFVPPLYETLAERYLKPPQPKRSTAAPAPAPAHAGIAAVRMPEDAESAPADPLDTLRDEATDDAQANAANDASAADGNVGADASARADDASMTAADAERAASPPHAGSVSTPGAADEPNARADGSTSPSGDTAHREPRHRPAQ
;
A
#
# COMPACT_ATOMS: atom_id res chain seq x y z
N MET A 1 -32.61 44.74 36.54
CA MET A 1 -32.73 43.91 35.33
C MET A 1 -31.37 43.80 34.65
N GLN A 2 -30.64 42.71 34.86
CA GLN A 2 -29.42 42.42 34.10
C GLN A 2 -29.85 41.88 32.72
N ARG A 3 -29.60 42.65 31.64
CA ARG A 3 -29.74 42.11 30.28
C ARG A 3 -28.81 40.88 30.17
N PRO A 4 -29.32 39.68 29.87
CA PRO A 4 -28.44 38.53 29.72
C PRO A 4 -27.51 38.83 28.55
N ARG A 5 -26.20 38.73 28.81
CA ARG A 5 -25.14 38.84 27.79
C ARG A 5 -25.24 37.62 26.85
N LEU A 6 -26.26 37.59 26.00
CA LEU A 6 -26.51 36.54 24.99
C LEU A 6 -25.49 36.60 23.84
N PHE A 7 -25.01 37.80 23.50
CA PHE A 7 -24.06 38.01 22.41
C PHE A 7 -22.67 37.36 22.64
N PRO A 8 -22.02 37.50 23.81
CA PRO A 8 -20.73 36.85 24.10
C PRO A 8 -20.81 35.31 24.20
N THR A 9 -21.96 34.76 24.58
CA THR A 9 -22.15 33.30 24.73
C THR A 9 -22.46 32.63 23.39
N LEU A 10 -23.26 33.27 22.54
CA LEU A 10 -23.49 32.83 21.16
C LEU A 10 -22.20 32.84 20.34
N THR A 11 -21.41 33.91 20.39
CA THR A 11 -20.13 34.02 19.67
C THR A 11 -19.11 32.97 20.11
N ARG A 12 -19.01 32.67 21.42
CA ARG A 12 -18.15 31.59 21.94
C ARG A 12 -18.62 30.19 21.50
N ARG A 13 -19.95 29.96 21.47
CA ARG A 13 -20.53 28.71 20.99
C ARG A 13 -20.25 28.50 19.50
N THR A 14 -20.46 29.53 18.68
CA THR A 14 -20.16 29.50 17.24
C THR A 14 -18.68 29.30 16.97
N GLN A 15 -17.79 30.00 17.69
CA GLN A 15 -16.34 29.78 17.56
C GLN A 15 -15.92 28.36 17.97
N ARG A 16 -16.55 27.78 18.99
CA ARG A 16 -16.27 26.40 19.41
C ARG A 16 -16.72 25.39 18.35
N ILE A 17 -17.93 25.56 17.79
CA ILE A 17 -18.44 24.71 16.71
C ILE A 17 -17.58 24.86 15.44
N TRP A 18 -17.21 26.09 15.08
CA TRP A 18 -16.37 26.35 13.92
C TRP A 18 -14.98 25.73 14.06
N ARG A 19 -14.37 25.76 15.25
CA ARG A 19 -13.10 25.06 15.51
C ARG A 19 -13.28 23.55 15.49
N GLN A 20 -14.37 23.03 16.03
CA GLN A 20 -14.60 21.59 16.12
C GLN A 20 -14.95 20.94 14.77
N TYR A 21 -15.71 21.62 13.92
CA TYR A 21 -16.20 21.08 12.64
C TYR A 21 -15.72 21.89 11.43
N GLY A 22 -15.84 23.23 11.48
CA GLY A 22 -15.54 24.11 10.36
C GLY A 22 -14.09 24.04 9.87
N VAL A 23 -13.11 24.01 10.78
CA VAL A 23 -11.69 23.88 10.41
C VAL A 23 -11.39 22.50 9.79
N PHE A 24 -12.00 21.43 10.31
CA PHE A 24 -11.88 20.09 9.74
C PHE A 24 -12.46 20.01 8.33
N TRP A 25 -13.67 20.55 8.12
CA TRP A 25 -14.34 20.51 6.81
C TRP A 25 -13.64 21.40 5.78
N LEU A 26 -13.21 22.60 6.16
CA LEU A 26 -12.41 23.46 5.29
C LEU A 26 -11.11 22.76 4.91
N GLY A 27 -10.44 22.13 5.88
CA GLY A 27 -9.26 21.31 5.62
C GLY A 27 -9.54 20.19 4.63
N ALA A 28 -10.65 19.48 4.76
CA ALA A 28 -11.03 18.38 3.87
C ALA A 28 -11.26 18.84 2.44
N ILE A 29 -11.90 20.01 2.26
CA ILE A 29 -12.06 20.63 0.94
C ILE A 29 -10.69 20.90 0.33
N VAL A 30 -9.78 21.52 1.08
CA VAL A 30 -8.43 21.83 0.56
C VAL A 30 -7.63 20.55 0.27
N VAL A 31 -7.77 19.48 1.08
CA VAL A 31 -7.17 18.16 0.77
C VAL A 31 -7.73 17.64 -0.55
N GLY A 32 -9.05 17.63 -0.74
CA GLY A 32 -9.69 17.16 -1.98
C GLY A 32 -9.21 17.96 -3.20
N LEU A 33 -9.21 19.29 -3.13
CA LEU A 33 -8.73 20.15 -4.21
C LEU A 33 -7.25 19.89 -4.54
N THR A 34 -6.41 19.74 -3.51
CA THR A 34 -4.98 19.49 -3.67
C THR A 34 -4.73 18.11 -4.28
N ALA A 35 -5.46 17.09 -3.82
CA ALA A 35 -5.35 15.72 -4.35
C ALA A 35 -5.76 15.64 -5.82
N VAL A 36 -6.85 16.32 -6.21
CA VAL A 36 -7.30 16.40 -7.61
C VAL A 36 -6.28 17.14 -8.48
N THR A 37 -5.77 18.27 -8.00
CA THR A 37 -4.75 19.05 -8.74
C THR A 37 -3.47 18.24 -8.93
N TYR A 38 -3.04 17.56 -7.87
CA TYR A 38 -1.90 16.66 -7.91
C TYR A 38 -2.13 15.47 -8.86
N ALA A 39 -3.33 14.89 -8.86
CA ALA A 39 -3.69 13.83 -9.79
C ALA A 39 -3.53 14.26 -11.25
N ARG A 40 -4.11 15.41 -11.63
CA ARG A 40 -3.99 15.97 -12.98
C ARG A 40 -2.55 16.29 -13.37
N LEU A 41 -1.75 16.76 -12.41
CA LEU A 41 -0.34 17.04 -12.64
C LEU A 41 0.45 15.74 -12.93
N ILE A 42 0.14 14.66 -12.22
CA ILE A 42 0.74 13.34 -12.44
C ILE A 42 0.29 12.76 -13.79
N ASP A 43 -1.00 12.84 -14.12
CA ASP A 43 -1.53 12.34 -15.39
C ASP A 43 -0.89 13.09 -16.58
N TRP A 44 -0.79 14.42 -16.48
CA TRP A 44 -0.06 15.25 -17.44
C TRP A 44 1.41 14.86 -17.55
N GLY A 45 2.08 14.61 -16.43
CA GLY A 45 3.48 14.19 -16.42
C GLY A 45 3.69 12.86 -17.14
N TYR A 46 2.74 11.92 -17.01
CA TYR A 46 2.80 10.63 -17.69
C TYR A 46 2.58 10.77 -19.19
N GLU A 47 1.63 11.60 -19.61
CA GLU A 47 1.42 11.93 -21.02
C GLU A 47 2.61 12.65 -21.64
N ALA A 48 3.25 13.56 -20.89
CA ALA A 48 4.50 14.18 -21.31
C ALA A 48 5.58 13.13 -21.55
N PHE A 49 5.78 12.19 -20.60
CA PHE A 49 6.73 11.09 -20.80
C PHE A 49 6.42 10.24 -22.03
N ARG A 50 5.17 9.79 -22.20
CA ARG A 50 4.76 9.00 -23.38
C ARG A 50 4.96 9.74 -24.69
N SER A 51 4.72 11.05 -24.72
CA SER A 51 4.95 11.89 -25.90
C SER A 51 6.44 12.01 -26.26
N LEU A 52 7.32 12.04 -25.25
CA LEU A 52 8.76 12.09 -25.43
C LEU A 52 9.35 10.75 -25.89
N GLU A 53 8.83 9.65 -25.34
CA GLU A 53 9.19 8.28 -25.73
C GLU A 53 8.68 7.93 -27.13
N GLY A 54 7.52 8.48 -27.53
CA GLY A 54 6.89 8.26 -28.83
C GLY A 54 7.83 8.57 -30.00
N GLY A 55 8.39 7.53 -30.60
CA GLY A 55 9.35 7.62 -31.71
C GLY A 55 10.83 7.71 -31.30
N ARG A 56 11.16 7.59 -30.00
CA ARG A 56 12.53 7.67 -29.46
C ARG A 56 12.78 6.63 -28.36
N PRO A 57 12.90 5.33 -28.70
CA PRO A 57 13.08 4.27 -27.70
C PRO A 57 14.42 4.33 -26.94
N TRP A 58 15.39 5.11 -27.43
CA TRP A 58 16.66 5.35 -26.73
C TRP A 58 16.55 6.40 -25.62
N LEU A 59 15.54 7.27 -25.65
CA LEU A 59 15.42 8.41 -24.72
C LEU A 59 15.29 7.98 -23.25
N PRO A 60 14.50 6.94 -22.89
CA PRO A 60 14.42 6.47 -21.50
C PRO A 60 15.78 6.10 -20.90
N PHE A 61 16.72 5.57 -21.70
CA PHE A 61 18.06 5.21 -21.21
C PHE A 61 18.91 6.42 -20.77
N VAL A 62 18.53 7.64 -21.15
CA VAL A 62 19.17 8.88 -20.70
C VAL A 62 18.30 9.58 -19.67
N LEU A 63 17.02 9.75 -19.99
CA LEU A 63 16.07 10.54 -19.20
C LEU A 63 15.78 9.89 -17.84
N THR A 64 15.48 8.60 -17.80
CA THR A 64 15.06 7.88 -16.59
C THR A 64 16.19 7.81 -15.56
N PRO A 65 17.45 7.43 -15.88
CA PRO A 65 18.57 7.50 -14.95
C PRO A 65 18.85 8.92 -14.43
N ALA A 66 18.81 9.93 -15.29
CA ALA A 66 19.09 11.31 -14.92
C ALA A 66 18.05 11.85 -13.93
N LEU A 67 16.77 11.60 -14.20
CA LEU A 67 15.69 12.00 -13.29
C LEU A 67 15.70 11.19 -11.99
N ALA A 68 16.18 9.95 -12.00
CA ALA A 68 16.25 9.12 -10.79
C ALA A 68 17.34 9.66 -9.86
N ALA A 69 18.52 9.95 -10.41
CA ALA A 69 19.60 10.63 -9.70
C ALA A 69 19.16 11.99 -9.15
N LEU A 70 18.51 12.81 -9.98
CA LEU A 70 18.01 14.13 -9.59
C LEU A 70 16.97 14.04 -8.46
N SER A 71 16.03 13.09 -8.57
CA SER A 71 14.98 12.88 -7.57
C SER A 71 15.56 12.52 -6.21
N VAL A 72 16.52 11.60 -6.17
CA VAL A 72 17.19 11.20 -4.92
C VAL A 72 18.05 12.34 -4.38
N TRP A 73 18.77 13.07 -5.23
CA TRP A 73 19.56 14.23 -4.80
C TRP A 73 18.68 15.33 -4.18
N LEU A 74 17.58 15.71 -4.85
CA LEU A 74 16.63 16.70 -4.34
C LEU A 74 16.00 16.26 -3.02
N THR A 75 15.58 15.00 -2.93
CA THR A 75 14.97 14.45 -1.71
C THR A 75 15.95 14.53 -0.55
N ARG A 76 17.18 14.04 -0.73
CA ARG A 76 18.20 14.01 0.32
C ARG A 76 18.71 15.39 0.71
N ARG A 77 18.81 16.33 -0.25
CA ARG A 77 19.37 17.67 -0.01
C ARG A 77 18.35 18.63 0.60
N PHE A 78 17.10 18.59 0.13
CA PHE A 78 16.10 19.64 0.42
C PHE A 78 14.80 19.12 1.03
N PHE A 79 14.44 17.84 0.83
CA PHE A 79 13.11 17.33 1.18
C PHE A 79 13.15 16.01 1.96
N ARG A 80 14.13 15.85 2.88
CA ARG A 80 14.23 14.67 3.74
C ARG A 80 12.93 14.46 4.52
N GLY A 81 12.35 13.27 4.44
CA GLY A 81 11.00 12.94 4.89
C GLY A 81 9.98 12.78 3.76
N ALA A 82 10.31 13.15 2.51
CA ALA A 82 9.47 12.95 1.34
C ALA A 82 9.71 11.60 0.63
N GLU A 83 10.61 10.75 1.12
CA GLU A 83 11.02 9.50 0.46
C GLU A 83 9.84 8.51 0.29
N GLY A 84 9.90 7.69 -0.76
CA GLY A 84 8.96 6.58 -0.98
C GLY A 84 7.47 6.97 -0.93
N SER A 85 6.63 6.09 -0.38
CA SER A 85 5.17 6.24 -0.34
C SER A 85 4.72 7.47 0.42
N GLY A 86 5.22 7.71 1.63
CA GLY A 86 4.68 8.74 2.52
C GLY A 86 3.75 8.18 3.61
N ILE A 87 3.16 7.01 3.38
CA ILE A 87 2.36 6.28 4.39
C ILE A 87 3.22 5.90 5.62
N PRO A 88 4.45 5.35 5.48
CA PRO A 88 5.30 5.07 6.64
C PRO A 88 5.56 6.28 7.54
N GLN A 89 5.73 7.46 6.94
CA GLN A 89 5.94 8.72 7.67
C GLN A 89 4.69 9.16 8.44
N VAL A 90 3.51 8.94 7.86
CA VAL A 90 2.23 9.18 8.53
C VAL A 90 2.06 8.20 9.70
N ILE A 91 2.31 6.91 9.49
CA ILE A 91 2.25 5.87 10.53
C ILE A 91 3.23 6.20 11.67
N ALA A 92 4.48 6.51 11.35
CA ALA A 92 5.49 6.91 12.34
C ALA A 92 5.03 8.12 13.17
N THR A 93 4.38 9.10 12.53
CA THR A 93 3.83 10.27 13.22
C THR A 93 2.65 9.91 14.14
N LEU A 94 1.84 8.92 13.77
CA LEU A 94 0.68 8.46 14.55
C LEU A 94 1.05 7.53 15.71
N HIS A 95 2.09 6.71 15.54
CA HIS A 95 2.62 5.83 16.59
C HIS A 95 3.46 6.60 17.62
N ALA A 96 4.16 7.65 17.19
CA ALA A 96 4.87 8.55 18.10
C ALA A 96 3.96 9.67 18.62
N GLN A 97 4.53 10.61 19.39
CA GLN A 97 3.84 11.86 19.72
C GLN A 97 3.78 12.75 18.46
N PRO A 98 2.57 13.07 17.92
CA PRO A 98 2.42 13.78 16.64
C PRO A 98 3.13 15.13 16.58
N SER A 99 3.27 15.81 17.72
CA SER A 99 3.92 17.12 17.85
C SER A 99 5.42 17.08 17.53
N ALA A 100 6.13 16.02 17.93
CA ALA A 100 7.57 15.86 17.69
C ALA A 100 7.88 15.38 16.27
N PHE A 101 7.14 14.39 15.77
CA PHE A 101 7.43 13.79 14.47
C PHE A 101 6.72 14.49 13.31
N GLY A 102 5.49 14.97 13.52
CA GLY A 102 4.74 15.68 12.48
C GLY A 102 5.37 17.02 12.12
N SER A 103 6.01 17.71 13.07
CA SER A 103 6.76 18.94 12.81
C SER A 103 8.01 18.71 11.94
N ARG A 104 8.45 17.45 11.81
CA ARG A 104 9.56 17.04 10.95
C ARG A 104 9.08 16.41 9.64
N LEU A 105 8.09 15.52 9.68
CA LEU A 105 7.69 14.64 8.57
C LEU A 105 6.43 15.11 7.81
N LEU A 106 5.62 15.97 8.41
CA LEU A 106 4.33 16.44 7.87
C LEU A 106 4.32 17.97 7.68
N THR A 107 5.43 18.52 7.17
CA THR A 107 5.59 19.96 6.91
C THR A 107 5.09 20.36 5.53
N LEU A 108 4.71 21.63 5.35
CA LEU A 108 4.35 22.15 4.02
C LEU A 108 5.53 22.06 3.04
N ARG A 109 6.78 22.17 3.52
CA ARG A 109 7.98 21.95 2.70
C ARG A 109 8.02 20.52 2.12
N ILE A 110 7.75 19.51 2.95
CA ILE A 110 7.69 18.11 2.51
C ILE A 110 6.54 17.91 1.54
N LEU A 111 5.38 18.52 1.78
CA LEU A 111 4.25 18.50 0.86
C LEU A 111 4.67 18.97 -0.55
N PHE A 112 5.30 20.15 -0.67
CA PHE A 112 5.76 20.66 -1.97
C PHE A 112 6.83 19.78 -2.60
N GLY A 113 7.80 19.30 -1.81
CA GLY A 113 8.82 18.36 -2.27
C GLY A 113 8.22 17.05 -2.79
N LYS A 114 7.20 16.51 -2.11
CA LYS A 114 6.51 15.30 -2.52
C LYS A 114 5.86 15.46 -3.89
N ILE A 115 5.15 16.58 -4.10
CA ILE A 115 4.51 16.90 -5.38
C ILE A 115 5.55 17.02 -6.50
N LEU A 116 6.58 17.86 -6.28
CA LEU A 116 7.60 18.14 -7.28
C LEU A 116 8.36 16.88 -7.70
N ILE A 117 8.84 16.09 -6.74
CA ILE A 117 9.71 14.95 -7.02
C ILE A 117 8.89 13.77 -7.57
N SER A 118 7.65 13.57 -7.11
CA SER A 118 6.78 12.54 -7.70
C SER A 118 6.44 12.88 -9.16
N LEU A 119 6.26 14.16 -9.49
CA LEU A 119 6.11 14.61 -10.88
C LEU A 119 7.37 14.32 -11.70
N LEU A 120 8.56 14.65 -11.20
CA LEU A 120 9.81 14.30 -11.87
C LEU A 120 9.93 12.79 -12.08
N GLY A 121 9.50 11.98 -11.12
CA GLY A 121 9.52 10.53 -11.24
C GLY A 121 8.61 10.02 -12.36
N ILE A 122 7.39 10.54 -12.45
CA ILE A 122 6.45 10.17 -13.52
C ILE A 122 6.90 10.67 -14.89
N VAL A 123 7.45 11.90 -14.98
CA VAL A 123 8.07 12.41 -16.22
C VAL A 123 9.32 11.60 -16.60
N GLY A 124 9.97 10.94 -15.64
CA GLY A 124 11.04 9.98 -15.89
C GLY A 124 10.57 8.57 -16.22
N GLY A 125 9.26 8.32 -16.28
CA GLY A 125 8.67 7.02 -16.59
C GLY A 125 8.63 6.05 -15.41
N PHE A 126 8.92 6.47 -14.18
CA PHE A 126 9.04 5.54 -13.05
C PHE A 126 7.73 4.82 -12.76
N THR A 127 7.84 3.60 -12.24
CA THR A 127 6.70 2.78 -11.85
C THR A 127 6.23 3.18 -10.45
N ILE A 128 5.55 4.31 -10.37
CA ILE A 128 5.04 4.89 -9.13
C ILE A 128 3.56 5.29 -9.25
N GLY A 129 2.84 5.23 -8.13
CA GLY A 129 1.46 5.69 -8.00
C GLY A 129 1.35 7.03 -7.25
N ARG A 130 0.22 7.71 -7.38
CA ARG A 130 -0.04 8.99 -6.68
C ARG A 130 -0.58 8.83 -5.25
N GLU A 131 -1.06 7.65 -4.91
CA GLU A 131 -1.84 7.32 -3.70
C GLU A 131 -1.08 7.49 -2.37
N GLY A 132 0.18 7.03 -2.33
CA GLY A 132 1.03 7.26 -1.15
C GLY A 132 1.30 8.75 -0.93
N PRO A 133 1.77 9.47 -1.97
CA PRO A 133 1.95 10.91 -1.90
C PRO A 133 0.70 11.67 -1.48
N THR A 134 -0.50 11.36 -2.01
CA THR A 134 -1.74 12.04 -1.61
C THR A 134 -2.07 11.83 -0.14
N VAL A 135 -1.81 10.64 0.41
CA VAL A 135 -1.94 10.38 1.85
C VAL A 135 -1.04 11.30 2.67
N GLN A 136 0.26 11.40 2.32
CA GLN A 136 1.19 12.27 3.06
C GLN A 136 0.90 13.77 2.85
N ILE A 137 0.49 14.17 1.64
CA ILE A 137 0.07 15.53 1.31
C ILE A 137 -1.15 15.92 2.17
N GLY A 138 -2.17 15.07 2.20
CA GLY A 138 -3.38 15.29 2.97
C GLY A 138 -3.10 15.36 4.48
N ALA A 139 -2.31 14.43 4.99
CA ALA A 139 -1.85 14.44 6.39
C ALA A 139 -1.07 15.72 6.73
N SER A 140 -0.15 16.14 5.86
CA SER A 140 0.65 17.36 6.04
C SER A 140 -0.22 18.61 6.05
N LEU A 141 -1.20 18.71 5.15
CA LEU A 141 -2.09 19.84 5.09
C LEU A 141 -2.91 19.96 6.39
N MET A 142 -3.58 18.88 6.79
CA MET A 142 -4.41 18.86 8.00
C MET A 142 -3.59 19.05 9.27
N PHE A 143 -2.41 18.42 9.37
CA PHE A 143 -1.53 18.61 10.53
C PHE A 143 -1.12 20.07 10.70
N ASN A 144 -0.92 20.82 9.62
CA ASN A 144 -0.58 22.25 9.69
C ASN A 144 -1.80 23.15 10.01
N LEU A 145 -3.03 22.64 9.97
CA LEU A 145 -4.22 23.35 10.47
C LEU A 145 -4.28 23.39 12.00
N ARG A 146 -3.46 22.60 12.72
CA ARG A 146 -3.41 22.60 14.18
C ARG A 146 -3.16 23.99 14.79
N ARG A 147 -2.47 24.88 14.06
CA ARG A 147 -2.21 26.27 14.45
C ARG A 147 -3.48 27.11 14.64
N PHE A 148 -4.61 26.70 14.05
CA PHE A 148 -5.92 27.35 14.23
C PHE A 148 -6.65 26.90 15.51
N TYR A 149 -6.07 25.96 16.26
CA TYR A 149 -6.57 25.48 17.56
C TYR A 149 -5.71 26.07 18.70
N PRO A 150 -6.27 26.95 19.55
CA PRO A 150 -5.48 27.60 20.62
C PRO A 150 -4.92 26.65 21.69
N ARG A 151 -5.46 25.43 21.76
CA ARG A 151 -5.00 24.35 22.65
C ARG A 151 -4.96 23.05 21.86
N SER A 152 -4.17 23.02 20.79
CA SER A 152 -3.85 21.77 20.10
C SER A 152 -3.29 20.79 21.12
N ASN A 153 -3.90 19.60 21.21
CA ASN A 153 -3.42 18.50 22.02
C ASN A 153 -3.12 17.30 21.12
N ALA A 154 -2.40 16.31 21.65
CA ALA A 154 -2.00 15.13 20.88
C ALA A 154 -3.20 14.40 20.22
N LEU A 155 -4.38 14.45 20.86
CA LEU A 155 -5.60 13.86 20.31
C LEU A 155 -6.09 14.59 19.05
N ILE A 156 -6.15 15.94 19.08
CA ILE A 156 -6.55 16.75 17.92
C ILE A 156 -5.55 16.58 16.78
N GLU A 157 -4.26 16.58 17.09
CA GLU A 157 -3.21 16.40 16.07
C GLU A 157 -3.31 15.03 15.42
N ARG A 158 -3.49 13.96 16.22
CA ARG A 158 -3.73 12.61 15.71
C ARG A 158 -4.98 12.55 14.83
N GLN A 159 -6.08 13.20 15.24
CA GLN A 159 -7.32 13.26 14.46
C GLN A 159 -7.12 14.03 13.13
N LEU A 160 -6.40 15.14 13.13
CA LEU A 160 -6.08 15.89 11.92
C LEU A 160 -5.23 15.06 10.96
N VAL A 161 -4.18 14.40 11.45
CA VAL A 161 -3.31 13.54 10.64
C VAL A 161 -4.11 12.37 10.04
N LEU A 162 -4.89 11.65 10.86
CA LEU A 162 -5.76 10.57 10.39
C LEU A 162 -6.77 11.06 9.35
N ALA A 163 -7.44 12.20 9.60
CA ALA A 163 -8.41 12.77 8.69
C ALA A 163 -7.78 13.16 7.35
N GLY A 164 -6.62 13.82 7.39
CA GLY A 164 -5.92 14.24 6.18
C GLY A 164 -5.42 13.06 5.37
N ALA A 165 -4.86 12.05 6.03
CA ALA A 165 -4.38 10.82 5.39
C ALA A 165 -5.53 10.07 4.70
N ALA A 166 -6.63 9.85 5.43
CA ALA A 166 -7.81 9.15 4.93
C ALA A 166 -8.53 9.91 3.81
N ALA A 167 -8.66 11.23 3.95
CA ALA A 167 -9.21 12.12 2.92
C ALA A 167 -8.32 12.12 1.66
N GLY A 168 -6.99 12.12 1.83
CA GLY A 168 -6.03 12.04 0.73
C GLY A 168 -6.16 10.74 -0.06
N LEU A 169 -6.32 9.59 0.62
CA LEU A 169 -6.57 8.31 -0.05
C LEU A 169 -7.92 8.31 -0.77
N SER A 170 -8.98 8.74 -0.07
CA SER A 170 -10.34 8.81 -0.63
C SER A 170 -10.41 9.66 -1.89
N ALA A 171 -9.79 10.84 -1.87
CA ALA A 171 -9.78 11.75 -3.02
C ALA A 171 -8.92 11.22 -4.19
N ALA A 172 -7.90 10.42 -3.89
CA ALA A 172 -6.99 9.91 -4.91
C ALA A 172 -7.60 8.76 -5.71
N PHE A 173 -8.36 7.89 -5.05
CA PHE A 173 -9.07 6.77 -5.69
C PHE A 173 -10.55 6.99 -5.98
N ASN A 174 -11.12 8.10 -5.50
CA ASN A 174 -12.57 8.32 -5.50
C ASN A 174 -13.33 7.24 -4.68
N THR A 175 -12.75 6.83 -3.54
CA THR A 175 -13.24 5.72 -2.70
C THR A 175 -13.38 6.12 -1.22
N PRO A 176 -14.52 6.72 -0.81
CA PRO A 176 -14.73 7.18 0.56
C PRO A 176 -14.72 6.06 1.61
N LEU A 177 -15.34 4.90 1.31
CA LEU A 177 -15.37 3.80 2.28
C LEU A 177 -13.97 3.23 2.50
N ALA A 178 -13.20 3.09 1.41
CA ALA A 178 -11.79 2.69 1.49
C ALA A 178 -10.96 3.64 2.35
N GLY A 179 -11.17 4.96 2.23
CA GLY A 179 -10.50 5.96 3.05
C GLY A 179 -10.76 5.77 4.55
N VAL A 180 -12.02 5.49 4.93
CA VAL A 180 -12.40 5.22 6.33
C VAL A 180 -11.77 3.93 6.84
N VAL A 181 -11.86 2.85 6.06
CA VAL A 181 -11.32 1.54 6.44
C VAL A 181 -9.80 1.57 6.55
N PHE A 182 -9.12 2.23 5.62
CA PHE A 182 -7.66 2.45 5.67
C PHE A 182 -7.22 3.18 6.95
N ALA A 183 -7.98 4.19 7.37
CA ALA A 183 -7.68 4.91 8.61
C ALA A 183 -7.77 4.01 9.85
N ILE A 184 -8.71 3.06 9.85
CA ILE A 184 -8.96 2.13 10.96
C ILE A 184 -7.95 0.98 10.95
N GLU A 185 -7.83 0.29 9.82
CA GLU A 185 -7.04 -0.94 9.68
C GLU A 185 -5.55 -0.65 9.57
N GLU A 186 -5.15 0.30 8.71
CA GLU A 186 -3.73 0.54 8.40
C GLU A 186 -3.12 1.63 9.27
N LEU A 187 -3.79 2.78 9.43
CA LEU A 187 -3.17 3.94 10.09
C LEU A 187 -3.27 3.93 11.62
N SER A 188 -4.42 3.50 12.17
CA SER A 188 -4.66 3.53 13.62
C SER A 188 -4.45 2.19 14.31
N ARG A 189 -4.63 1.07 13.59
CA ARG A 189 -4.59 -0.31 14.11
C ARG A 189 -5.36 -0.54 15.42
N SER A 190 -6.32 0.33 15.74
CA SER A 190 -7.11 0.29 16.95
C SER A 190 -8.59 0.44 16.61
N PHE A 191 -9.30 -0.69 16.56
CA PHE A 191 -10.75 -0.72 16.35
C PHE A 191 -11.54 -0.03 17.49
N SER A 192 -10.88 0.26 18.62
CA SER A 192 -11.46 1.02 19.75
C SER A 192 -11.57 2.53 19.45
N ALA A 193 -10.85 3.04 18.45
CA ALA A 193 -11.06 4.40 17.93
C ALA A 193 -12.29 4.40 17.02
N ARG A 194 -13.50 4.51 17.61
CA ARG A 194 -14.69 4.89 16.86
C ARG A 194 -14.32 6.10 16.01
N ALA A 195 -14.33 5.95 14.68
CA ALA A 195 -14.15 7.07 13.78
C ALA A 195 -15.20 8.12 14.15
N SER A 196 -14.76 9.22 14.75
CA SER A 196 -15.66 10.30 15.15
C SER A 196 -16.45 10.72 13.92
N GLY A 197 -17.74 11.08 14.06
CA GLY A 197 -18.53 11.57 12.93
C GLY A 197 -17.85 12.73 12.18
N VAL A 198 -17.00 13.50 12.87
CA VAL A 198 -16.13 14.53 12.28
C VAL A 198 -15.11 13.96 11.28
N LEU A 199 -14.47 12.85 11.62
CA LEU A 199 -13.48 12.18 10.75
C LEU A 199 -14.17 11.65 9.49
N ILE A 200 -15.30 10.95 9.66
CA ILE A 200 -16.06 10.37 8.55
C ILE A 200 -16.57 11.48 7.63
N THR A 201 -17.15 12.55 8.18
CA THR A 201 -17.63 13.68 7.37
C THR A 201 -16.50 14.38 6.61
N ALA A 202 -15.31 14.53 7.20
CA ALA A 202 -14.15 15.07 6.49
C ALA A 202 -13.73 14.17 5.29
N ILE A 203 -13.70 12.86 5.47
CA ILE A 203 -13.37 11.91 4.39
C ILE A 203 -14.39 11.99 3.26
N ILE A 204 -15.68 11.98 3.61
CA ILE A 204 -16.78 12.11 2.63
C ILE A 204 -16.68 13.44 1.89
N ILE A 205 -16.43 14.57 2.56
CA ILE A 205 -16.29 15.87 1.91
C ILE A 205 -15.14 15.86 0.90
N ALA A 206 -13.97 15.33 1.27
CA ALA A 206 -12.84 15.24 0.35
C ALA A 206 -13.17 14.37 -0.87
N GLY A 207 -13.83 13.22 -0.65
CA GLY A 207 -14.31 12.34 -1.73
C GLY A 207 -15.33 13.03 -2.63
N VAL A 208 -16.32 13.74 -2.08
CA VAL A 208 -17.33 14.49 -2.84
C VAL A 208 -16.70 15.62 -3.66
N ILE A 209 -15.68 16.31 -3.14
CA ILE A 209 -14.95 17.31 -3.92
C ILE A 209 -14.21 16.66 -5.09
N ALA A 210 -13.57 15.50 -4.86
CA ALA A 210 -12.92 14.75 -5.93
C ALA A 210 -13.94 14.29 -7.00
N LEU A 211 -15.09 13.76 -6.56
CA LEU A 211 -16.19 13.33 -7.43
C LEU A 211 -16.79 14.49 -8.22
N GLY A 212 -17.01 15.65 -7.58
CA GLY A 212 -17.56 16.84 -8.23
C GLY A 212 -16.63 17.43 -9.28
N LEU A 213 -15.31 17.31 -9.10
CA LEU A 213 -14.32 17.85 -10.03
C LEU A 213 -13.89 16.89 -11.13
N ASN A 214 -13.84 15.60 -10.87
CA ASN A 214 -13.42 14.59 -11.86
C ASN A 214 -14.61 13.83 -12.49
N GLY A 215 -15.83 14.07 -12.00
CA GLY A 215 -17.05 13.40 -12.45
C GLY A 215 -17.37 12.13 -11.65
N ASN A 216 -18.61 11.65 -11.77
CA ASN A 216 -19.04 10.41 -11.15
C ASN A 216 -18.62 9.20 -12.00
N TYR A 217 -17.31 8.88 -11.98
CA TYR A 217 -16.77 7.68 -12.60
C TYR A 217 -16.20 6.74 -11.55
N THR A 218 -16.39 5.44 -11.77
CA THR A 218 -15.68 4.40 -11.05
C THR A 218 -14.29 4.30 -11.66
N TYR A 219 -13.25 4.29 -10.81
CA TYR A 219 -11.86 4.41 -11.26
C TYR A 219 -11.50 3.37 -12.33
N PHE A 220 -12.06 2.16 -12.27
CA PHE A 220 -11.85 1.07 -13.22
C PHE A 220 -13.13 0.63 -13.97
N GLY A 221 -14.22 1.39 -13.92
CA GLY A 221 -15.47 1.01 -14.60
C GLY A 221 -16.36 0.08 -13.77
N THR A 222 -17.32 -0.58 -14.42
CA THR A 222 -18.27 -1.52 -13.79
C THR A 222 -18.00 -2.92 -14.32
N ILE A 223 -17.74 -3.87 -13.42
CA ILE A 223 -17.62 -5.27 -13.83
C ILE A 223 -19.01 -5.90 -13.80
N GLU A 224 -19.60 -6.08 -14.98
CA GLU A 224 -20.80 -6.87 -15.14
C GLU A 224 -20.44 -8.35 -15.06
N ILE A 225 -21.00 -9.02 -14.07
CA ILE A 225 -20.83 -10.46 -13.87
C ILE A 225 -22.17 -11.04 -14.24
N GLY A 226 -22.17 -11.92 -15.24
CA GLY A 226 -23.38 -12.63 -15.64
C GLY A 226 -24.08 -13.26 -14.43
N GLN A 227 -25.37 -13.53 -14.54
CA GLN A 227 -26.22 -13.90 -13.40
C GLN A 227 -25.88 -15.23 -12.70
N HIS A 228 -24.86 -15.96 -13.16
CA HIS A 228 -24.46 -17.25 -12.61
C HIS A 228 -23.01 -17.22 -12.11
N PHE A 229 -22.81 -17.61 -10.84
CA PHE A 229 -21.47 -17.81 -10.31
C PHE A 229 -20.82 -19.04 -10.97
N PRO A 230 -19.57 -18.92 -11.48
CA PRO A 230 -18.87 -20.06 -12.08
C PRO A 230 -18.63 -21.16 -11.05
N LYS A 231 -18.83 -22.42 -11.43
CA LYS A 231 -18.55 -23.59 -10.58
C LYS A 231 -17.11 -23.63 -10.06
N MET A 232 -16.16 -23.06 -10.81
CA MET A 232 -14.75 -23.00 -10.46
C MET A 232 -14.34 -21.78 -9.61
N LEU A 233 -15.30 -20.93 -9.20
CA LEU A 233 -14.98 -19.67 -8.50
C LEU A 233 -14.16 -19.90 -7.22
N ALA A 234 -14.50 -20.93 -6.42
CA ALA A 234 -13.75 -21.23 -5.21
C ALA A 234 -12.28 -21.62 -5.50
N ALA A 235 -12.07 -22.43 -6.54
CA ALA A 235 -10.72 -22.79 -7.00
C ALA A 235 -9.96 -21.58 -7.54
N ALA A 236 -10.63 -20.69 -8.28
CA ALA A 236 -10.05 -19.45 -8.77
C ALA A 236 -9.66 -18.51 -7.63
N VAL A 237 -10.51 -18.32 -6.62
CA VAL A 237 -10.21 -17.54 -5.41
C VAL A 237 -8.97 -18.10 -4.70
N LEU A 238 -8.92 -19.40 -4.45
CA LEU A 238 -7.79 -20.03 -3.76
C LEU A 238 -6.48 -19.92 -4.54
N LEU A 239 -6.49 -20.27 -5.83
CA LEU A 239 -5.28 -20.22 -6.64
C LEU A 239 -4.80 -18.77 -6.84
N THR A 240 -5.72 -17.84 -7.10
CA THR A 240 -5.39 -16.41 -7.22
C THR A 240 -4.80 -15.87 -5.92
N ALA A 241 -5.41 -16.17 -4.79
CA ALA A 241 -4.92 -15.73 -3.49
C ALA A 241 -3.51 -16.28 -3.19
N LEU A 242 -3.26 -17.55 -3.52
CA LEU A 242 -1.95 -18.17 -3.34
C LEU A 242 -0.88 -17.51 -4.22
N VAL A 243 -1.15 -17.39 -5.53
CA VAL A 243 -0.19 -16.81 -6.50
C VAL A 243 0.13 -15.37 -6.15
N THR A 244 -0.89 -14.55 -5.93
CA THR A 244 -0.71 -13.13 -5.58
C THR A 244 -0.15 -12.94 -4.17
N GLY A 245 -0.47 -13.84 -3.23
CA GLY A 245 0.09 -13.86 -1.88
C GLY A 245 1.59 -14.09 -1.88
N VAL A 246 2.06 -15.10 -2.62
CA VAL A 246 3.50 -15.38 -2.81
C VAL A 246 4.17 -14.24 -3.56
N ALA A 247 3.59 -13.75 -4.66
CA ALA A 247 4.18 -12.69 -5.46
C ALA A 247 4.28 -11.35 -4.69
N GLY A 248 3.22 -10.96 -3.97
CA GLY A 248 3.24 -9.75 -3.13
C GLY A 248 4.16 -9.89 -1.92
N GLY A 249 4.22 -11.10 -1.32
CA GLY A 249 5.19 -11.42 -0.27
C GLY A 249 6.64 -11.34 -0.76
N LEU A 250 6.92 -11.86 -1.96
CA LEU A 250 8.23 -11.74 -2.61
C LEU A 250 8.60 -10.28 -2.86
N PHE A 251 7.66 -9.45 -3.35
CA PHE A 251 7.89 -8.01 -3.50
C PHE A 251 8.27 -7.34 -2.17
N GLY A 252 7.51 -7.61 -1.10
CA GLY A 252 7.82 -7.10 0.24
C GLY A 252 9.19 -7.57 0.74
N TRP A 253 9.50 -8.86 0.52
CA TRP A 253 10.78 -9.46 0.89
C TRP A 253 11.95 -8.79 0.16
N LEU A 254 11.83 -8.54 -1.15
CA LEU A 254 12.84 -7.86 -1.96
C LEU A 254 13.13 -6.45 -1.44
N LEU A 255 12.10 -5.71 -1.02
CA LEU A 255 12.28 -4.35 -0.49
C LEU A 255 12.88 -4.32 0.92
N LEU A 256 12.57 -5.31 1.76
CA LEU A 256 12.99 -5.31 3.16
C LEU A 256 14.33 -6.02 3.40
N ASN A 257 14.69 -7.02 2.58
CA ASN A 257 15.85 -7.88 2.79
C ASN A 257 16.98 -7.59 1.79
N THR A 258 17.24 -6.32 1.48
CA THR A 258 18.21 -5.92 0.43
C THR A 258 19.62 -6.48 0.65
N GLY A 259 20.05 -6.63 1.91
CA GLY A 259 21.33 -7.24 2.25
C GLY A 259 21.46 -8.72 1.88
N ARG A 260 20.35 -9.46 1.72
CA ARG A 260 20.36 -10.90 1.44
C ARG A 260 20.45 -11.25 -0.04
N TRP A 261 19.97 -10.36 -0.93
CA TRP A 261 19.88 -10.66 -2.37
C TRP A 261 20.65 -9.68 -3.25
N LEU A 262 20.91 -8.46 -2.78
CA LEU A 262 21.61 -7.46 -3.59
C LEU A 262 23.12 -7.74 -3.57
N PRO A 263 23.79 -7.83 -4.74
CA PRO A 263 25.24 -8.05 -4.79
C PRO A 263 26.02 -7.01 -4.00
N ALA A 264 27.14 -7.40 -3.40
CA ALA A 264 27.96 -6.53 -2.53
C ALA A 264 28.34 -5.18 -3.20
N ARG A 265 28.61 -5.18 -4.51
CA ARG A 265 28.91 -3.96 -5.28
C ARG A 265 27.71 -3.00 -5.40
N LEU A 266 26.51 -3.53 -5.53
CA LEU A 266 25.29 -2.71 -5.58
C LEU A 266 24.88 -2.26 -4.19
N LEU A 267 25.11 -3.09 -3.16
CA LEU A 267 24.85 -2.73 -1.77
C LEU A 267 25.79 -1.62 -1.27
N THR A 268 27.07 -1.67 -1.65
CA THR A 268 28.03 -0.57 -1.38
C THR A 268 27.61 0.71 -2.11
N LEU A 269 27.19 0.60 -3.37
CA LEU A 269 26.66 1.75 -4.12
C LEU A 269 25.41 2.35 -3.45
N TYR A 270 24.48 1.51 -3.01
CA TYR A 270 23.28 1.91 -2.28
C TYR A 270 23.61 2.70 -1.01
N ARG A 271 24.60 2.24 -0.23
CA ARG A 271 25.01 2.85 1.04
C ARG A 271 25.85 4.11 0.88
N GLU A 272 26.86 4.06 0.01
CA GLU A 272 27.88 5.11 -0.08
C GLU A 272 27.58 6.14 -1.17
N ARG A 273 26.92 5.74 -2.26
CA ARG A 273 26.64 6.58 -3.42
C ARG A 273 25.18 6.46 -3.88
N PRO A 274 24.21 6.84 -3.03
CA PRO A 274 22.78 6.63 -3.27
C PRO A 274 22.26 7.30 -4.55
N ILE A 275 22.88 8.41 -4.99
CA ILE A 275 22.52 9.10 -6.24
C ILE A 275 22.91 8.27 -7.47
N VAL A 276 24.09 7.64 -7.43
CA VAL A 276 24.57 6.77 -8.52
C VAL A 276 23.76 5.46 -8.52
N PHE A 277 23.45 4.94 -7.34
CA PHE A 277 22.53 3.80 -7.22
C PHE A 277 21.16 4.11 -7.82
N ALA A 278 20.61 5.30 -7.55
CA ALA A 278 19.35 5.74 -8.16
C ALA A 278 19.43 5.82 -9.69
N ALA A 279 20.54 6.32 -10.25
CA ALA A 279 20.77 6.31 -11.69
C ALA A 279 20.77 4.87 -12.26
N ALA A 280 21.42 3.93 -11.58
CA ALA A 280 21.44 2.52 -11.97
C ALA A 280 20.04 1.89 -11.92
N CYS A 281 19.25 2.20 -10.89
CA CYS A 281 17.84 1.82 -10.82
C CYS A 281 17.02 2.44 -11.96
N GLY A 282 17.26 3.71 -12.30
CA GLY A 282 16.63 4.35 -13.45
C GLY A 282 17.00 3.68 -14.78
N LEU A 283 18.23 3.16 -14.90
CA LEU A 283 18.64 2.40 -16.08
C LEU A 283 17.91 1.06 -16.17
N ALA A 284 17.71 0.39 -15.03
CA ALA A 284 16.92 -0.84 -14.97
C ALA A 284 15.45 -0.59 -15.36
N ILE A 285 14.85 0.50 -14.87
CA ILE A 285 13.48 0.91 -15.26
C ILE A 285 13.41 1.16 -16.76
N ALA A 286 14.37 1.89 -17.33
CA ALA A 286 14.44 2.14 -18.77
C ALA A 286 14.56 0.85 -19.59
N ALA A 287 15.46 -0.05 -19.19
CA ALA A 287 15.68 -1.33 -19.88
C ALA A 287 14.42 -2.20 -19.87
N VAL A 288 13.76 -2.33 -18.70
CA VAL A 288 12.53 -3.12 -18.56
C VAL A 288 11.37 -2.46 -19.32
N GLY A 289 11.24 -1.14 -19.23
CA GLY A 289 10.24 -0.37 -19.97
C GLY A 289 10.35 -0.57 -21.48
N VAL A 290 11.53 -0.34 -22.06
CA VAL A 290 11.76 -0.55 -23.49
C VAL A 290 11.56 -2.01 -23.90
N ALA A 291 12.05 -2.96 -23.11
CA ALA A 291 11.86 -4.40 -23.39
C ALA A 291 10.38 -4.84 -23.32
N SER A 292 9.57 -4.15 -22.52
CA SER A 292 8.13 -4.40 -22.39
C SER A 292 7.25 -3.65 -23.39
N GLY A 293 7.87 -2.92 -24.35
CA GLY A 293 7.14 -2.06 -25.29
C GLY A 293 6.50 -0.84 -24.63
N GLY A 294 7.05 -0.37 -23.50
CA GLY A 294 6.59 0.81 -22.75
C GLY A 294 5.54 0.50 -21.67
N THR A 295 4.96 -0.69 -21.63
CA THR A 295 3.85 -1.04 -20.73
C THR A 295 4.21 -0.97 -19.24
N THR A 296 5.48 -1.12 -18.86
CA THR A 296 5.88 -1.03 -17.45
C THR A 296 6.09 0.38 -16.94
N PHE A 297 6.17 1.40 -17.80
CA PHE A 297 6.33 2.78 -17.34
C PHE A 297 5.06 3.29 -16.63
N GLY A 298 5.23 4.30 -15.78
CA GLY A 298 4.14 4.92 -15.04
C GLY A 298 3.41 3.97 -14.06
N SER A 299 2.22 4.39 -13.62
CA SER A 299 1.48 3.71 -12.55
C SER A 299 0.94 2.34 -12.93
N GLY A 300 0.75 2.05 -14.22
CA GLY A 300 0.08 0.82 -14.67
C GLY A 300 -1.44 0.93 -14.73
N TYR A 301 -2.00 2.13 -14.53
CA TYR A 301 -3.46 2.35 -14.53
C TYR A 301 -4.09 2.05 -15.89
N ALA A 302 -3.52 2.58 -16.98
CA ALA A 302 -4.07 2.41 -18.32
C ALA A 302 -4.07 0.93 -18.73
N GLU A 303 -3.01 0.21 -18.37
CA GLU A 303 -2.82 -1.21 -18.65
C GLU A 303 -3.83 -2.06 -17.86
N ALA A 304 -4.01 -1.78 -16.57
CA ALA A 304 -5.00 -2.48 -15.73
C ALA A 304 -6.44 -2.21 -16.21
N ARG A 305 -6.74 -0.96 -16.58
CA ARG A 305 -8.04 -0.58 -17.13
C ARG A 305 -8.29 -1.21 -18.50
N GLY A 306 -7.29 -1.23 -19.36
CA GLY A 306 -7.37 -1.84 -20.69
C GLY A 306 -7.64 -3.35 -20.61
N LEU A 307 -7.05 -4.05 -19.64
CA LEU A 307 -7.35 -5.45 -19.35
C LEU A 307 -8.79 -5.66 -18.87
N LEU A 308 -9.28 -4.80 -17.97
CA LEU A 308 -10.67 -4.86 -17.47
C LEU A 308 -11.71 -4.56 -18.56
N ASP A 309 -11.42 -3.60 -19.44
CA ASP A 309 -12.25 -3.23 -20.59
C ASP A 309 -12.16 -4.27 -21.73
N GLY A 310 -11.24 -5.24 -21.65
CA GLY A 310 -10.96 -6.22 -22.70
C GLY A 310 -10.33 -5.63 -23.97
N ARG A 311 -9.78 -4.42 -23.89
CA ARG A 311 -9.19 -3.68 -25.02
C ARG A 311 -7.70 -3.92 -25.21
N GLU A 312 -7.01 -4.30 -24.14
CA GLU A 312 -5.56 -4.53 -24.13
C GLU A 312 -5.26 -6.02 -23.94
N GLN A 313 -4.23 -6.50 -24.65
CA GLN A 313 -3.65 -7.82 -24.41
C GLN A 313 -2.21 -7.63 -23.94
N LEU A 314 -2.00 -7.75 -22.63
CA LEU A 314 -0.67 -7.66 -22.06
C LEU A 314 0.06 -8.99 -22.17
N SER A 315 1.39 -8.92 -22.32
CA SER A 315 2.27 -10.08 -22.29
C SER A 315 2.13 -10.85 -20.98
N VAL A 316 2.30 -12.17 -21.04
CA VAL A 316 2.40 -13.06 -19.85
C VAL A 316 3.51 -12.62 -18.90
N LEU A 317 4.56 -11.97 -19.41
CA LEU A 317 5.67 -11.46 -18.61
C LEU A 317 5.36 -10.14 -17.89
N TYR A 318 4.27 -9.46 -18.26
CA TYR A 318 3.89 -8.14 -17.73
C TYR A 318 3.94 -8.03 -16.20
N PRO A 319 3.27 -8.89 -15.39
CA PRO A 319 3.28 -8.75 -13.94
C PRO A 319 4.69 -8.83 -13.35
N PHE A 320 5.56 -9.67 -13.91
CA PHE A 320 6.94 -9.81 -13.46
C PHE A 320 7.80 -8.60 -13.83
N LEU A 321 7.70 -8.13 -15.07
CA LEU A 321 8.42 -6.95 -15.54
C LEU A 321 7.98 -5.69 -14.78
N LYS A 322 6.67 -5.52 -14.56
CA LYS A 322 6.11 -4.41 -13.78
C LYS A 322 6.58 -4.46 -12.33
N MET A 323 6.64 -5.64 -11.72
CA MET A 323 7.19 -5.84 -10.38
C MET A 323 8.68 -5.47 -10.30
N ILE A 324 9.51 -5.87 -11.27
CA ILE A 324 10.93 -5.50 -11.32
C ILE A 324 11.08 -3.98 -11.41
N SER A 325 10.32 -3.34 -12.31
CA SER A 325 10.35 -1.88 -12.50
C SER A 325 9.89 -1.13 -11.23
N MET A 326 8.90 -1.68 -10.53
CA MET A 326 8.42 -1.17 -9.25
C MET A 326 9.45 -1.30 -8.12
N VAL A 327 10.14 -2.44 -8.02
CA VAL A 327 11.27 -2.61 -7.08
C VAL A 327 12.36 -1.59 -7.38
N ALA A 328 12.77 -1.46 -8.64
CA ALA A 328 13.79 -0.50 -9.05
C ALA A 328 13.38 0.95 -8.76
N SER A 329 12.10 1.30 -8.87
CA SER A 329 11.59 2.64 -8.55
C SER A 329 11.64 2.94 -7.05
N TYR A 330 11.35 1.94 -6.21
CA TYR A 330 11.14 2.16 -4.78
C TYR A 330 12.40 1.96 -3.93
N LEU A 331 13.29 1.06 -4.35
CA LEU A 331 14.55 0.74 -3.68
C LEU A 331 15.45 1.97 -3.38
N PRO A 332 15.67 2.92 -4.32
CA PRO A 332 16.45 4.13 -4.05
C PRO A 332 15.72 5.20 -3.21
N GLY A 333 14.46 4.96 -2.81
CA GLY A 333 13.68 5.87 -1.98
C GLY A 333 12.98 7.01 -2.74
N ILE A 334 12.79 6.86 -4.05
CA ILE A 334 12.13 7.88 -4.87
C ILE A 334 10.68 8.10 -4.40
N PRO A 335 10.24 9.35 -4.20
CA PRO A 335 8.86 9.69 -3.84
C PRO A 335 7.84 9.11 -4.83
N GLY A 336 6.90 8.33 -4.31
CA GLY A 336 5.90 7.63 -5.12
C GLY A 336 5.18 6.55 -4.34
N GLY A 337 3.91 6.32 -4.62
CA GLY A 337 3.08 5.31 -3.97
C GLY A 337 3.19 3.94 -4.63
N ILE A 338 2.92 2.88 -3.87
CA ILE A 338 2.96 1.49 -4.39
C ILE A 338 1.58 0.95 -4.78
N PHE A 339 0.48 1.59 -4.35
CA PHE A 339 -0.87 1.06 -4.53
C PHE A 339 -1.26 0.83 -6.00
N ALA A 340 -1.20 1.85 -6.85
CA ALA A 340 -1.62 1.73 -8.25
C ALA A 340 -0.74 0.72 -9.05
N PRO A 341 0.60 0.73 -8.92
CA PRO A 341 1.43 -0.33 -9.49
C PRO A 341 1.10 -1.73 -8.96
N SER A 342 0.79 -1.88 -7.67
CA SER A 342 0.36 -3.17 -7.10
C SER A 342 -0.95 -3.66 -7.72
N LEU A 343 -1.93 -2.79 -7.90
CA LEU A 343 -3.17 -3.14 -8.59
C LEU A 343 -2.88 -3.57 -10.03
N SER A 344 -1.98 -2.88 -10.73
CA SER A 344 -1.60 -3.23 -12.09
C SER A 344 -0.87 -4.57 -12.20
N ILE A 345 0.06 -4.86 -11.29
CA ILE A 345 0.73 -6.16 -11.21
C ILE A 345 -0.29 -7.27 -10.92
N GLY A 346 -1.22 -7.03 -9.99
CA GLY A 346 -2.34 -7.92 -9.72
C GLY A 346 -3.19 -8.17 -10.97
N ALA A 347 -3.52 -7.14 -11.73
CA ALA A 347 -4.24 -7.30 -12.99
C ALA A 347 -3.47 -8.17 -14.01
N GLY A 348 -2.15 -8.00 -14.08
CA GLY A 348 -1.27 -8.87 -14.87
C GLY A 348 -1.32 -10.34 -14.44
N PHE A 349 -1.36 -10.63 -13.14
CA PHE A 349 -1.55 -11.99 -12.64
C PHE A 349 -2.95 -12.54 -12.94
N GLY A 350 -3.99 -11.71 -12.91
CA GLY A 350 -5.33 -12.09 -13.33
C GLY A 350 -5.39 -12.49 -14.80
N ASN A 351 -4.70 -11.73 -15.66
CA ASN A 351 -4.52 -12.08 -17.08
C ASN A 351 -3.80 -13.42 -17.26
N LEU A 352 -2.74 -13.68 -16.47
CA LEU A 352 -2.05 -14.96 -16.50
C LEU A 352 -2.94 -16.13 -16.02
N LEU A 353 -3.75 -15.92 -15.00
CA LEU A 353 -4.64 -16.96 -14.48
C LEU A 353 -5.80 -17.28 -15.42
N HIS A 354 -6.11 -16.40 -16.38
CA HIS A 354 -7.11 -16.68 -17.41
C HIS A 354 -6.70 -17.85 -18.32
N PHE A 355 -5.40 -18.16 -18.47
CA PHE A 355 -4.96 -19.36 -19.17
C PHE A 355 -5.36 -20.66 -18.45
N VAL A 356 -5.51 -20.62 -17.13
CA VAL A 356 -5.96 -21.76 -16.30
C VAL A 356 -7.48 -21.79 -16.18
N PHE A 357 -8.11 -20.63 -16.06
CA PHE A 357 -9.56 -20.46 -15.91
C PHE A 357 -10.17 -19.81 -17.16
N SER A 358 -9.91 -20.38 -18.35
CA SER A 358 -10.34 -19.82 -19.63
C SER A 358 -11.85 -19.71 -19.78
N GLY A 359 -12.62 -20.55 -19.08
CA GLY A 359 -14.08 -20.48 -19.02
C GLY A 359 -14.66 -19.41 -18.09
N MET A 360 -13.82 -18.63 -17.39
CA MET A 360 -14.26 -17.54 -16.51
C MET A 360 -14.06 -16.18 -17.17
N HIS A 361 -14.97 -15.23 -16.88
CA HIS A 361 -14.83 -13.86 -17.35
C HIS A 361 -13.51 -13.23 -16.86
N LEU A 362 -12.67 -12.77 -17.80
CA LEU A 362 -11.37 -12.18 -17.54
C LEU A 362 -11.41 -11.03 -16.51
N PRO A 363 -12.36 -10.06 -16.55
CA PRO A 363 -12.44 -8.97 -15.58
C PRO A 363 -12.60 -9.44 -14.12
N MET A 364 -13.29 -10.55 -13.89
CA MET A 364 -13.44 -11.13 -12.56
C MET A 364 -12.10 -11.68 -12.04
N LEU A 365 -11.34 -12.40 -12.87
CA LEU A 365 -10.01 -12.91 -12.47
C LEU A 365 -9.04 -11.76 -12.21
N ILE A 366 -9.10 -10.71 -13.03
CA ILE A 366 -8.35 -9.47 -12.83
C ILE A 366 -8.71 -8.84 -11.49
N ALA A 367 -9.99 -8.65 -11.17
CA ALA A 367 -10.42 -8.06 -9.90
C ALA A 367 -9.95 -8.87 -8.68
N LEU A 368 -10.06 -10.20 -8.74
CA LEU A 368 -9.55 -11.10 -7.68
C LEU A 368 -8.02 -10.94 -7.51
N ALA A 369 -7.28 -10.88 -8.62
CA ALA A 369 -5.82 -10.79 -8.56
C ALA A 369 -5.32 -9.39 -8.14
N MET A 370 -6.02 -8.32 -8.55
CA MET A 370 -5.79 -6.95 -8.07
C MET A 370 -5.90 -6.87 -6.56
N VAL A 371 -7.00 -7.37 -5.99
CA VAL A 371 -7.21 -7.33 -4.54
C VAL A 371 -6.22 -8.23 -3.81
N GLY A 372 -5.96 -9.43 -4.33
CA GLY A 372 -5.03 -10.38 -3.73
C GLY A 372 -3.62 -9.82 -3.64
N TYR A 373 -3.10 -9.24 -4.73
CA TYR A 373 -1.75 -8.69 -4.76
C TYR A 373 -1.64 -7.45 -3.87
N LEU A 374 -2.63 -6.54 -3.90
CA LEU A 374 -2.62 -5.36 -3.02
C LEU A 374 -2.63 -5.79 -1.54
N ALA A 375 -3.51 -6.73 -1.16
CA ALA A 375 -3.61 -7.24 0.20
C ALA A 375 -2.35 -7.99 0.65
N ALA A 376 -1.66 -8.66 -0.27
CA ALA A 376 -0.39 -9.31 -0.01
C ALA A 376 0.73 -8.30 0.26
N VAL A 377 0.78 -7.21 -0.51
CA VAL A 377 1.83 -6.17 -0.38
C VAL A 377 1.61 -5.30 0.86
N THR A 378 0.39 -4.82 1.11
CA THR A 378 0.12 -3.93 2.25
C THR A 378 -0.16 -4.68 3.55
N GLN A 379 -0.62 -5.93 3.45
CA GLN A 379 -1.10 -6.72 4.58
C GLN A 379 -2.30 -6.12 5.34
N SER A 380 -3.07 -5.26 4.66
CA SER A 380 -4.37 -4.70 5.09
C SER A 380 -5.48 -5.24 4.18
N PRO A 381 -5.96 -6.48 4.43
CA PRO A 381 -6.91 -7.15 3.55
C PRO A 381 -8.27 -6.46 3.48
N ILE A 382 -8.77 -5.85 4.57
CA ILE A 382 -10.08 -5.21 4.58
C ILE A 382 -10.07 -3.97 3.67
N THR A 383 -9.06 -3.12 3.85
CA THR A 383 -8.83 -1.94 3.04
C THR A 383 -8.69 -2.32 1.57
N SER A 384 -7.89 -3.34 1.28
CA SER A 384 -7.62 -3.76 -0.10
C SER A 384 -8.89 -4.19 -0.84
N PHE A 385 -9.76 -5.00 -0.21
CA PHE A 385 -10.99 -5.41 -0.88
C PHE A 385 -12.00 -4.27 -1.00
N VAL A 386 -12.10 -3.37 -0.02
CA VAL A 386 -13.00 -2.22 -0.10
C VAL A 386 -12.56 -1.26 -1.20
N ILE A 387 -11.24 -1.01 -1.34
CA ILE A 387 -10.66 -0.24 -2.45
C ILE A 387 -11.10 -0.85 -3.78
N VAL A 388 -10.79 -2.13 -4.00
CA VAL A 388 -11.07 -2.77 -5.30
C VAL A 388 -12.57 -2.82 -5.58
N MET A 389 -13.39 -3.13 -4.57
CA MET A 389 -14.85 -3.16 -4.68
C MET A 389 -15.45 -1.81 -5.09
N GLU A 390 -15.04 -0.70 -4.46
CA GLU A 390 -15.51 0.64 -4.84
C GLU A 390 -15.01 1.06 -6.23
N MET A 391 -13.80 0.65 -6.63
CA MET A 391 -13.21 1.05 -7.92
C MET A 391 -13.84 0.36 -9.14
N ILE A 392 -14.40 -0.84 -8.96
CA ILE A 392 -14.97 -1.68 -10.04
C ILE A 392 -16.50 -1.83 -9.97
N ASN A 393 -17.16 -1.20 -8.99
CA ASN A 393 -18.59 -1.32 -8.69
C ASN A 393 -19.09 -2.78 -8.58
N GLY A 394 -18.22 -3.68 -8.12
CA GLY A 394 -18.42 -5.14 -8.20
C GLY A 394 -19.08 -5.72 -6.96
N HIS A 395 -20.25 -5.21 -6.55
CA HIS A 395 -20.94 -5.67 -5.33
C HIS A 395 -21.22 -7.19 -5.32
N ALA A 396 -21.37 -7.80 -6.51
CA ALA A 396 -21.56 -9.23 -6.64
C ALA A 396 -20.33 -10.09 -6.24
N LEU A 397 -19.11 -9.54 -6.26
CA LEU A 397 -17.87 -10.27 -5.89
C LEU A 397 -17.39 -9.99 -4.48
N VAL A 398 -18.12 -9.24 -3.66
CA VAL A 398 -17.63 -8.78 -2.34
C VAL A 398 -17.07 -9.94 -1.51
N ILE A 399 -17.78 -11.07 -1.45
CA ILE A 399 -17.34 -12.26 -0.69
C ILE A 399 -16.05 -12.85 -1.28
N SER A 400 -15.97 -12.99 -2.60
CA SER A 400 -14.80 -13.54 -3.29
C SER A 400 -13.58 -12.62 -3.19
N LEU A 401 -13.77 -11.31 -3.31
CA LEU A 401 -12.71 -10.32 -3.12
C LEU A 401 -12.18 -10.35 -1.69
N MET A 402 -13.07 -10.37 -0.70
CA MET A 402 -12.72 -10.46 0.71
C MET A 402 -11.96 -11.75 1.03
N ALA A 403 -12.44 -12.90 0.55
CA ALA A 403 -11.76 -14.19 0.73
C ALA A 403 -10.36 -14.18 0.10
N THR A 404 -10.23 -13.67 -1.13
CA THR A 404 -8.95 -13.58 -1.84
C THR A 404 -7.98 -12.67 -1.08
N ALA A 405 -8.43 -11.50 -0.62
CA ALA A 405 -7.62 -10.56 0.14
C ALA A 405 -7.09 -11.15 1.45
N LEU A 406 -7.97 -11.79 2.23
CA LEU A 406 -7.62 -12.40 3.51
C LEU A 406 -6.60 -13.53 3.34
N ILE A 407 -6.82 -14.42 2.38
CA ILE A 407 -5.91 -15.54 2.12
C ILE A 407 -4.57 -15.04 1.58
N ALA A 408 -4.56 -14.15 0.59
CA ALA A 408 -3.33 -13.61 0.01
C ALA A 408 -2.48 -12.86 1.05
N SER A 409 -3.12 -12.07 1.92
CA SER A 409 -2.45 -11.38 3.03
C SER A 409 -1.83 -12.36 4.02
N ARG A 410 -2.53 -13.46 4.35
CA ARG A 410 -2.01 -14.51 5.23
C ARG A 410 -0.83 -15.25 4.61
N VAL A 411 -0.90 -15.58 3.32
CA VAL A 411 0.21 -16.19 2.59
C VAL A 411 1.44 -15.27 2.60
N SER A 412 1.28 -13.98 2.28
CA SER A 412 2.38 -13.00 2.31
C SER A 412 3.03 -12.90 3.70
N ARG A 413 2.24 -12.91 4.77
CA ARG A 413 2.72 -12.86 6.16
C ARG A 413 3.62 -14.02 6.56
N LEU A 414 3.58 -15.15 5.85
CA LEU A 414 4.51 -16.27 6.08
C LEU A 414 5.94 -15.93 5.64
N PHE A 415 6.12 -15.00 4.70
CA PHE A 415 7.41 -14.64 4.12
C PHE A 415 7.99 -13.35 4.70
N VAL A 416 7.14 -12.36 5.01
CA VAL A 416 7.57 -10.99 5.31
C VAL A 416 6.61 -10.27 6.28
N PRO A 417 7.10 -9.41 7.19
CA PRO A 417 6.24 -8.54 8.01
C PRO A 417 5.51 -7.46 7.17
N PRO A 418 4.51 -6.75 7.75
CA PRO A 418 3.81 -5.68 7.06
C PRO A 418 4.77 -4.60 6.56
N LEU A 419 4.71 -4.31 5.26
CA LEU A 419 5.70 -3.46 4.60
C LEU A 419 5.72 -2.04 5.17
N TYR A 420 4.57 -1.39 5.32
CA TYR A 420 4.53 0.01 5.72
C TYR A 420 4.99 0.23 7.16
N GLU A 421 4.61 -0.64 8.08
CA GLU A 421 5.04 -0.60 9.49
C GLU A 421 6.54 -0.81 9.62
N THR A 422 7.07 -1.83 8.95
CA THR A 422 8.50 -2.11 8.96
C THR A 422 9.30 -0.91 8.40
N LEU A 423 8.76 -0.23 7.39
CA LEU A 423 9.35 1.02 6.88
C LEU A 423 9.14 2.21 7.84
N ALA A 424 8.04 2.25 8.59
CA ALA A 424 7.74 3.31 9.54
C ALA A 424 8.68 3.27 10.75
N GLU A 425 9.07 2.07 11.21
CA GLU A 425 10.03 1.87 12.29
C GLU A 425 11.40 2.53 12.01
N ARG A 426 11.80 2.63 10.74
CA ARG A 426 13.04 3.32 10.34
C ARG A 426 13.04 4.81 10.69
N TYR A 427 11.85 5.42 10.80
CA TYR A 427 11.71 6.82 11.22
C TYR A 427 11.66 6.98 12.75
N LEU A 428 11.36 5.91 13.50
CA LEU A 428 11.22 5.92 14.95
C LEU A 428 12.55 5.68 15.67
N LYS A 429 13.53 5.03 15.04
CA LYS A 429 14.85 4.76 15.63
C LYS A 429 15.70 6.05 15.69
N PRO A 430 16.30 6.41 16.85
CA PRO A 430 17.28 7.50 16.93
C PRO A 430 18.50 7.22 16.04
N PRO A 431 19.16 8.24 15.48
CA PRO A 431 20.40 8.04 14.73
C PRO A 431 21.46 7.39 15.64
N GLN A 432 22.07 6.30 15.19
CA GLN A 432 23.27 5.82 15.85
C GLN A 432 24.38 6.86 15.66
N PRO A 433 25.11 7.27 16.72
CA PRO A 433 26.24 8.17 16.56
C PRO A 433 27.25 7.51 15.62
N LYS A 434 27.78 8.28 14.65
CA LYS A 434 28.95 7.85 13.88
C LYS A 434 30.00 7.40 14.89
N ARG A 435 30.35 6.12 14.92
CA ARG A 435 31.58 5.67 15.56
C ARG A 435 32.71 6.39 14.82
N SER A 436 33.10 7.55 15.35
CA SER A 436 34.46 8.03 15.22
C SER A 436 35.32 6.84 15.61
N THR A 437 36.23 6.44 14.73
CA THR A 437 37.35 5.56 15.07
C THR A 437 38.20 6.26 16.13
N ALA A 438 37.70 6.32 17.36
CA ALA A 438 38.43 6.72 18.53
C ALA A 438 39.05 5.44 19.10
N ALA A 439 40.36 5.50 19.33
CA ALA A 439 41.15 4.44 19.94
C ALA A 439 40.49 3.90 21.23
N PRO A 440 40.70 2.61 21.57
CA PRO A 440 40.03 1.99 22.70
C PRO A 440 40.40 2.72 24.01
N ALA A 441 39.41 3.35 24.63
CA ALA A 441 39.54 3.90 25.98
C ALA A 441 39.45 2.75 27.01
N PRO A 442 40.23 2.81 28.10
CA PRO A 442 40.30 1.74 29.10
C PRO A 442 39.00 1.59 29.91
N ALA A 443 38.78 0.37 30.42
CA ALA A 443 37.55 -0.09 31.07
C ALA A 443 37.07 0.80 32.25
N PRO A 444 35.74 0.97 32.45
CA PRO A 444 35.22 1.89 33.46
C PRO A 444 35.15 1.27 34.86
N ALA A 445 35.63 2.02 35.85
CA ALA A 445 35.34 1.85 37.27
C ALA A 445 34.01 2.54 37.65
N HIS A 446 33.46 2.13 38.80
CA HIS A 446 32.10 2.31 39.29
C HIS A 446 31.50 3.74 39.41
N ALA A 447 30.15 3.73 39.37
CA ALA A 447 29.17 4.54 40.10
C ALA A 447 28.79 5.96 39.61
N GLY A 448 27.47 6.20 39.54
CA GLY A 448 26.88 7.55 39.59
C GLY A 448 25.60 7.72 38.77
N ILE A 449 24.45 7.82 39.44
CA ILE A 449 23.17 8.26 38.85
C ILE A 449 23.29 9.75 38.49
N ALA A 450 23.11 10.14 37.23
CA ALA A 450 22.79 11.53 36.88
C ALA A 450 22.12 11.69 35.49
N ALA A 451 21.03 12.46 35.51
CA ALA A 451 20.48 13.33 34.46
C ALA A 451 19.91 12.70 33.17
N VAL A 452 18.59 12.78 33.04
CA VAL A 452 17.89 12.79 31.74
C VAL A 452 18.39 14.00 30.95
N ARG A 453 19.16 13.75 29.88
CA ARG A 453 19.57 14.78 28.91
C ARG A 453 18.40 15.11 28.00
N MET A 454 17.98 16.38 28.00
CA MET A 454 17.21 16.96 26.91
C MET A 454 18.07 16.96 25.63
N PRO A 455 17.51 16.72 24.43
CA PRO A 455 18.29 16.81 23.20
C PRO A 455 18.70 18.26 22.93
N GLU A 456 20.01 18.46 22.77
CA GLU A 456 20.61 19.71 22.27
C GLU A 456 20.23 19.98 20.80
N ASP A 457 20.48 21.22 20.40
CA ASP A 457 19.91 21.97 19.28
C ASP A 457 19.95 21.35 17.86
N ALA A 458 19.03 21.87 17.05
CA ALA A 458 18.55 21.37 15.75
C ALA A 458 19.51 21.47 14.54
N GLU A 459 20.83 21.63 14.73
CA GLU A 459 21.80 21.77 13.62
C GLU A 459 22.61 20.51 13.29
N SER A 460 22.62 19.48 14.13
CA SER A 460 23.26 18.19 13.80
C SER A 460 22.27 17.24 13.13
N ALA A 461 22.23 17.26 11.80
CA ALA A 461 21.37 16.39 11.00
C ALA A 461 21.56 14.90 11.37
N PRO A 462 20.49 14.14 11.69
CA PRO A 462 20.59 12.72 11.99
C PRO A 462 20.88 11.89 10.72
N ALA A 463 21.50 10.73 10.92
CA ALA A 463 21.80 9.73 9.91
C ALA A 463 20.60 9.44 8.97
N ASP A 464 20.92 9.06 7.74
CA ASP A 464 19.96 8.70 6.71
C ASP A 464 19.03 7.55 7.20
N PRO A 465 17.69 7.66 7.11
CA PRO A 465 16.78 6.55 7.42
C PRO A 465 17.01 5.28 6.58
N LEU A 466 17.79 5.38 5.49
CA LEU A 466 18.25 4.25 4.68
C LEU A 466 19.54 3.59 5.23
N ASP A 467 20.15 4.14 6.28
CA ASP A 467 21.44 3.72 6.83
C ASP A 467 21.31 2.69 7.98
N THR A 468 20.11 2.15 8.21
CA THR A 468 19.80 1.25 9.36
C THR A 468 20.19 -0.21 9.15
N LEU A 469 20.96 -0.55 8.12
CA LEU A 469 21.39 -1.93 7.81
C LEU A 469 22.88 -2.16 8.11
N ARG A 470 23.47 -1.40 9.04
CA ARG A 470 24.88 -1.55 9.40
C ARG A 470 25.17 -2.80 10.23
N ASP A 471 24.18 -3.30 10.98
CA ASP A 471 24.47 -4.24 12.08
C ASP A 471 24.24 -5.74 11.77
N GLU A 472 23.34 -6.10 10.83
CA GLU A 472 23.08 -7.54 10.56
C GLU A 472 24.29 -8.29 9.98
N ALA A 473 25.18 -7.60 9.26
CA ALA A 473 26.37 -8.24 8.68
C ALA A 473 27.53 -8.36 9.69
N THR A 474 27.53 -7.58 10.77
CA THR A 474 28.60 -7.59 11.78
C THR A 474 28.28 -8.47 12.98
N ASP A 475 27.00 -8.61 13.34
CA ASP A 475 26.60 -9.53 14.43
C ASP A 475 26.85 -10.99 14.03
N ASP A 476 26.57 -11.37 12.79
CA ASP A 476 26.88 -12.73 12.28
C ASP A 476 28.40 -12.97 12.15
N ALA A 477 29.19 -11.94 11.86
CA ALA A 477 30.64 -12.04 11.77
C ALA A 477 31.32 -12.07 13.16
N GLN A 478 30.79 -11.35 14.16
CA GLN A 478 31.29 -11.36 15.53
C GLN A 478 30.81 -12.58 16.32
N ALA A 479 29.60 -13.08 16.07
CA ALA A 479 29.11 -14.34 16.64
C ALA A 479 29.93 -15.54 16.13
N ASN A 480 30.29 -15.55 14.85
CA ASN A 480 31.19 -16.57 14.30
C ASN A 480 32.64 -16.44 14.81
N ALA A 481 33.17 -15.21 14.93
CA ALA A 481 34.51 -15.00 15.48
C ALA A 481 34.61 -15.32 17.00
N ALA A 482 33.53 -15.12 17.76
CA ALA A 482 33.46 -15.49 19.17
C ALA A 482 33.35 -17.01 19.37
N ASN A 483 32.67 -17.73 18.46
CA ASN A 483 32.63 -19.19 18.46
C ASN A 483 33.99 -19.79 18.10
N ASP A 484 34.70 -19.24 17.10
CA ASP A 484 36.03 -19.70 16.70
C ASP A 484 37.11 -19.41 17.74
N ALA A 485 36.98 -18.32 18.51
CA ALA A 485 37.89 -18.00 19.62
C ALA A 485 37.63 -18.85 20.88
N SER A 486 36.43 -19.41 21.06
CA SER A 486 36.11 -20.30 22.18
C SER A 486 36.50 -21.77 21.95
N ALA A 487 36.81 -22.14 20.71
CA ALA A 487 37.18 -23.50 20.32
C ALA A 487 38.71 -23.75 20.28
N ALA A 488 39.53 -22.73 20.58
CA ALA A 488 40.99 -22.78 20.44
C ALA A 488 41.78 -22.84 21.76
N ASP A 489 41.12 -22.89 22.92
CA ASP A 489 41.78 -23.03 24.23
C ASP A 489 41.22 -24.21 25.03
N GLY A 490 41.95 -25.33 25.07
CA GLY A 490 41.63 -26.49 25.91
C GLY A 490 42.18 -27.80 25.38
N ASN A 491 43.48 -28.05 25.55
CA ASN A 491 44.14 -29.30 25.20
C ASN A 491 44.49 -30.15 26.45
N VAL A 492 44.39 -31.47 26.29
CA VAL A 492 45.03 -32.61 27.01
C VAL A 492 44.62 -32.96 28.46
N GLY A 493 44.20 -34.23 28.65
CA GLY A 493 44.53 -35.02 29.85
C GLY A 493 43.54 -36.13 30.24
N ALA A 494 43.98 -37.40 30.10
CA ALA A 494 43.51 -38.71 30.64
C ALA A 494 42.47 -38.72 31.78
N ASP A 495 41.57 -39.72 31.93
CA ASP A 495 41.89 -41.14 32.16
C ASP A 495 40.64 -42.07 32.14
N ALA A 496 40.89 -43.36 32.25
CA ALA A 496 40.07 -44.58 32.02
C ALA A 496 38.67 -44.80 32.67
N SER A 497 37.94 -45.74 32.03
CA SER A 497 37.20 -46.90 32.61
C SER A 497 35.66 -47.02 32.43
N ALA A 498 35.28 -47.96 31.56
CA ALA A 498 34.45 -49.16 31.82
C ALA A 498 32.92 -49.12 32.08
N ARG A 499 32.26 -50.10 31.42
CA ARG A 499 30.95 -50.77 31.63
C ARG A 499 29.71 -50.05 31.07
N ALA A 500 28.99 -50.58 30.07
CA ALA A 500 28.33 -51.88 29.86
C ALA A 500 26.95 -52.01 30.56
N ASP A 501 25.97 -52.34 29.71
CA ASP A 501 24.77 -53.16 29.91
C ASP A 501 23.35 -52.55 30.05
N ASP A 502 22.48 -53.29 29.33
CA ASP A 502 21.01 -53.45 29.30
C ASP A 502 20.12 -52.38 28.63
N ALA A 503 19.46 -52.64 27.49
CA ALA A 503 18.45 -53.68 27.13
C ALA A 503 17.06 -53.36 27.70
N SER A 504 16.13 -52.86 26.86
CA SER A 504 15.06 -53.61 26.17
C SER A 504 13.76 -53.77 26.97
N MET A 505 12.63 -53.33 26.40
CA MET A 505 11.32 -54.02 26.20
C MET A 505 10.19 -53.09 26.68
N THR A 506 8.99 -52.95 26.10
CA THR A 506 8.23 -53.70 25.07
C THR A 506 7.00 -52.88 24.64
N ALA A 507 6.48 -53.15 23.43
CA ALA A 507 5.12 -52.85 22.95
C ALA A 507 4.07 -53.73 23.69
N ALA A 508 2.74 -53.71 23.56
CA ALA A 508 1.69 -53.11 22.73
C ALA A 508 0.36 -53.37 23.51
N ASP A 509 -0.76 -52.72 23.15
CA ASP A 509 -2.06 -53.42 23.00
C ASP A 509 -3.16 -52.50 22.44
N ALA A 510 -4.10 -53.13 21.72
CA ALA A 510 -5.05 -52.57 20.77
C ALA A 510 -6.52 -52.69 21.22
N GLU A 511 -7.39 -51.85 20.61
CA GLU A 511 -8.85 -52.00 20.31
C GLU A 511 -9.83 -52.36 21.47
N ARG A 512 -11.12 -51.93 21.56
CA ARG A 512 -12.19 -51.76 20.57
C ARG A 512 -13.47 -51.19 21.24
N ALA A 513 -14.30 -50.49 20.46
CA ALA A 513 -15.78 -50.46 20.41
C ALA A 513 -16.66 -50.05 21.63
N ALA A 514 -17.53 -49.05 21.41
CA ALA A 514 -19.02 -49.18 21.35
C ALA A 514 -19.77 -47.86 21.69
N SER A 515 -20.90 -47.63 21.03
CA SER A 515 -21.95 -46.63 21.35
C SER A 515 -23.32 -47.30 21.17
N PRO A 516 -24.46 -46.63 21.42
CA PRO A 516 -25.07 -46.03 22.63
C PRO A 516 -26.42 -46.78 22.97
N PRO A 517 -27.41 -46.27 23.78
CA PRO A 517 -28.49 -45.40 23.22
C PRO A 517 -29.34 -44.54 24.23
N HIS A 518 -30.37 -43.86 23.67
CA HIS A 518 -31.62 -43.25 24.23
C HIS A 518 -31.63 -41.76 24.66
N ALA A 519 -32.70 -40.96 24.51
CA ALA A 519 -33.92 -40.94 23.68
C ALA A 519 -34.78 -39.68 24.04
N GLY A 520 -35.53 -39.16 23.06
CA GLY A 520 -36.81 -38.42 23.22
C GLY A 520 -36.74 -36.88 23.27
N SER A 521 -37.65 -36.09 22.67
CA SER A 521 -38.80 -36.33 21.78
C SER A 521 -39.45 -34.98 21.36
N VAL A 522 -39.80 -34.86 20.08
CA VAL A 522 -41.08 -34.35 19.50
C VAL A 522 -41.45 -32.85 19.60
N SER A 523 -41.61 -32.18 18.45
CA SER A 523 -42.93 -31.77 17.89
C SER A 523 -42.84 -30.93 16.59
N THR A 524 -43.57 -31.38 15.57
CA THR A 524 -44.12 -30.62 14.42
C THR A 524 -45.65 -30.80 14.47
N PRO A 525 -46.48 -29.89 13.93
CA PRO A 525 -46.96 -29.99 12.53
C PRO A 525 -47.13 -28.56 11.90
N GLY A 526 -47.37 -28.27 10.62
CA GLY A 526 -47.93 -28.95 9.45
C GLY A 526 -48.82 -27.93 8.69
N ALA A 527 -48.74 -27.83 7.36
CA ALA A 527 -49.74 -27.28 6.42
C ALA A 527 -49.14 -27.38 4.99
N ALA A 528 -49.63 -28.17 4.02
CA ALA A 528 -50.95 -28.34 3.41
C ALA A 528 -51.33 -27.24 2.38
N ASP A 529 -51.31 -27.68 1.11
CA ASP A 529 -52.26 -27.45 0.01
C ASP A 529 -52.66 -26.04 -0.51
N GLU A 530 -52.49 -25.94 -1.84
CA GLU A 530 -53.07 -25.03 -2.86
C GLU A 530 -54.61 -24.93 -2.82
N PRO A 531 -55.29 -23.90 -3.43
CA PRO A 531 -55.43 -23.83 -4.90
C PRO A 531 -55.68 -22.46 -5.60
N ASN A 532 -55.12 -22.34 -6.81
CA ASN A 532 -55.70 -21.97 -8.13
C ASN A 532 -56.89 -20.98 -8.28
N ALA A 533 -56.71 -19.93 -9.12
CA ALA A 533 -57.64 -19.39 -10.13
C ALA A 533 -56.90 -18.38 -11.05
N ARG A 534 -56.66 -18.64 -12.37
CA ARG A 534 -57.49 -18.32 -13.57
C ARG A 534 -57.89 -16.83 -13.69
N ALA A 535 -57.85 -16.12 -14.82
CA ALA A 535 -57.56 -16.32 -16.25
C ALA A 535 -57.30 -14.91 -16.87
N ASP A 536 -56.50 -14.72 -17.93
CA ASP A 536 -56.88 -14.51 -19.35
C ASP A 536 -55.68 -13.73 -19.95
N GLY A 537 -55.19 -13.84 -21.19
CA GLY A 537 -55.61 -14.47 -22.43
C GLY A 537 -54.98 -13.65 -23.59
N SER A 538 -54.36 -14.31 -24.57
CA SER A 538 -54.09 -13.84 -25.96
C SER A 538 -53.13 -12.63 -26.14
N THR A 539 -52.31 -12.42 -27.18
CA THR A 539 -52.00 -13.06 -28.48
C THR A 539 -50.84 -12.26 -29.08
N SER A 540 -49.87 -12.91 -29.72
CA SER A 540 -49.00 -12.29 -30.75
C SER A 540 -49.83 -11.98 -32.02
N PRO A 541 -49.38 -11.05 -32.90
CA PRO A 541 -48.66 -11.54 -34.08
C PRO A 541 -47.55 -10.61 -34.63
N SER A 542 -46.77 -11.23 -35.49
CA SER A 542 -45.76 -10.79 -36.46
C SER A 542 -46.23 -9.79 -37.53
N GLY A 543 -45.27 -9.08 -38.14
CA GLY A 543 -45.36 -8.37 -39.44
C GLY A 543 -44.39 -7.18 -39.46
N ASP A 544 -43.16 -7.26 -39.97
CA ASP A 544 -42.74 -7.35 -41.38
C ASP A 544 -43.13 -6.11 -42.21
N THR A 545 -42.15 -5.28 -42.60
CA THR A 545 -42.16 -4.48 -43.84
C THR A 545 -40.78 -3.88 -44.11
N ALA A 546 -40.18 -4.37 -45.19
CA ALA A 546 -39.01 -3.83 -45.85
C ALA A 546 -39.33 -2.54 -46.62
N HIS A 547 -38.37 -1.62 -46.70
CA HIS A 547 -38.27 -0.67 -47.82
C HIS A 547 -36.81 -0.52 -48.27
N ARG A 548 -36.67 -0.60 -49.60
CA ARG A 548 -35.45 -0.71 -50.44
C ARG A 548 -34.57 0.55 -50.47
N GLU A 549 -33.28 0.30 -50.72
CA GLU A 549 -32.25 1.20 -51.27
C GLU A 549 -32.68 1.93 -52.57
N PRO A 550 -31.87 2.89 -53.06
CA PRO A 550 -30.96 2.48 -54.14
C PRO A 550 -29.51 2.94 -53.98
N ARG A 551 -28.60 2.04 -54.42
CA ARG A 551 -27.18 2.27 -54.69
C ARG A 551 -26.96 3.18 -55.91
N HIS A 552 -25.92 4.01 -55.87
CA HIS A 552 -25.11 4.32 -57.05
C HIS A 552 -23.62 4.44 -56.69
N ARG A 553 -22.80 4.05 -57.67
CA ARG A 553 -21.42 3.53 -57.67
C ARG A 553 -20.26 4.51 -57.35
N PRO A 554 -19.02 3.98 -57.15
CA PRO A 554 -17.79 4.74 -56.91
C PRO A 554 -16.92 5.00 -58.17
N ALA A 555 -15.82 5.72 -57.93
CA ALA A 555 -14.53 5.82 -58.65
C ALA A 555 -14.34 6.95 -59.69
N GLN A 556 -13.45 7.89 -59.34
CA GLN A 556 -12.19 8.15 -60.05
C GLN A 556 -11.05 8.17 -59.03
#